data_AF-A0A846A0K1-F1
#
_entry.id   AF-A0A846A0K1-F1
#
_cell.length_a   1.000
_cell.length_b   1.000
_cell.length_c   1.000
_cell.angle_alpha   90.00
_cell.angle_beta   90.00
_cell.angle_gamma   90.00
#
_symmetry.space_group_name_H-M   'P 1'
#
loop_
_entity.id
_entity.type
_entity.pdbx_description
1 polymer ?
#
loop_
_entity_poly.entity_id
_entity_poly.type
_entity_poly.pdbx_seq_one_letter_code
_entity_poly.pdbx_strand_id
1 'polypeptide(L)'
;WRNDHPQSSEDIPHLIVDGRFSHMGDFLIPSLLFLYITGWIGWAGRSYLQAIQKGKNPEEKEVIIDVPVAFSKMLMAASWPLLAFKEITTGEMFAKDDEIPVSPR
;
A
#
# COMPACT_ATOMS: atom_id res chain seq x y z
N TRP A 1 25.80 -39.00 -1.43
CA TRP A 1 25.24 -39.57 -2.66
C TRP A 1 23.93 -40.25 -2.32
N ARG A 2 22.81 -39.52 -2.50
CA ARG A 2 21.42 -39.97 -2.75
C ARG A 2 20.42 -39.15 -1.92
N ASN A 3 19.57 -38.46 -2.67
CA ASN A 3 18.49 -37.60 -2.19
C ASN A 3 17.31 -38.49 -1.78
N ASP A 4 16.85 -38.35 -0.55
CA ASP A 4 15.60 -38.93 -0.08
C ASP A 4 14.56 -37.80 -0.04
N HIS A 5 14.16 -37.34 -1.23
CA HIS A 5 12.90 -36.61 -1.38
C HIS A 5 11.78 -37.63 -1.22
N PRO A 6 10.90 -37.52 -0.20
CA PRO A 6 9.66 -38.29 -0.22
C PRO A 6 8.87 -37.87 -1.46
N GLN A 7 8.68 -38.81 -2.39
CA GLN A 7 7.78 -38.64 -3.53
C GLN A 7 6.36 -38.43 -3.02
N SER A 8 5.92 -37.17 -2.91
CA SER A 8 4.50 -36.83 -2.97
C SER A 8 4.08 -36.78 -4.44
N SER A 9 2.96 -37.42 -4.73
CA SER A 9 2.45 -37.85 -6.03
C SER A 9 2.07 -36.78 -7.06
N GLU A 10 2.59 -35.55 -6.99
CA GLU A 10 2.33 -34.53 -8.01
C GLU A 10 3.60 -33.71 -8.28
N ASP A 11 4.15 -33.87 -9.47
CA ASP A 11 5.38 -33.23 -9.97
C ASP A 11 5.10 -31.76 -10.38
N ILE A 12 4.67 -30.94 -9.42
CA ILE A 12 4.30 -29.54 -9.63
C ILE A 12 5.19 -28.68 -8.72
N PRO A 13 5.80 -27.58 -9.22
CA PRO A 13 6.65 -26.73 -8.41
C PRO A 13 5.88 -26.18 -7.18
N HIS A 14 6.38 -26.50 -5.98
CA HIS A 14 5.84 -26.00 -4.72
C HIS A 14 6.63 -24.77 -4.26
N LEU A 15 5.93 -23.72 -3.85
CA LEU A 15 6.53 -22.49 -3.32
C LEU A 15 6.74 -22.61 -1.81
N ILE A 16 7.95 -22.31 -1.33
CA ILE A 16 8.26 -22.33 0.11
C ILE A 16 8.19 -20.90 0.67
N VAL A 17 7.17 -20.62 1.49
CA VAL A 17 6.90 -19.28 2.03
C VAL A 17 7.50 -19.02 3.43
N ASP A 18 8.38 -19.90 3.92
CA ASP A 18 8.91 -19.88 5.30
C ASP A 18 9.89 -18.72 5.60
N GLY A 19 10.13 -17.79 4.66
CA GLY A 19 11.03 -16.65 4.84
C GLY A 19 12.53 -16.98 4.82
N ARG A 20 12.91 -18.22 4.45
CA ARG A 20 14.32 -18.64 4.32
C ARG A 20 14.98 -17.92 3.14
N PHE A 21 16.21 -17.43 3.36
CA PHE A 21 17.01 -16.72 2.34
C PHE A 21 17.25 -17.55 1.06
N SER A 22 17.13 -18.88 1.12
CA SER A 22 17.26 -19.78 -0.03
C SER A 22 16.05 -19.81 -0.97
N HIS A 23 14.87 -19.31 -0.55
CA HIS A 23 13.63 -19.27 -1.33
C HIS A 23 13.01 -17.85 -1.33
N MET A 24 13.82 -16.78 -1.23
CA MET A 24 13.32 -15.39 -1.22
C MET A 24 12.58 -15.01 -2.50
N GLY A 25 12.92 -15.65 -3.62
CA GLY A 25 12.27 -15.45 -4.91
C GLY A 25 10.82 -15.94 -4.94
N ASP A 26 10.47 -16.91 -4.09
CA ASP A 26 9.16 -17.57 -4.11
C ASP A 26 8.07 -16.69 -3.51
N PHE A 27 8.42 -15.83 -2.54
CA PHE A 27 7.43 -15.05 -1.81
C PHE A 27 7.90 -13.66 -1.37
N LEU A 28 9.11 -13.52 -0.81
CA LEU A 28 9.56 -12.25 -0.22
C LEU A 28 9.73 -11.13 -1.25
N ILE A 29 10.33 -11.44 -2.41
CA ILE A 29 10.48 -10.46 -3.50
C ILE A 29 9.12 -10.02 -4.05
N PRO A 30 8.22 -10.94 -4.48
CA PRO A 30 6.91 -10.54 -4.98
C PRO A 30 6.04 -9.86 -3.91
N SER A 31 6.15 -10.24 -2.62
CA SER A 31 5.40 -9.59 -1.55
C SER A 31 5.86 -8.15 -1.31
N LEU A 32 7.17 -7.88 -1.28
CA LEU A 32 7.69 -6.53 -1.12
C LEU A 32 7.34 -5.64 -2.32
N LEU A 33 7.40 -6.19 -3.53
CA LEU A 33 6.97 -5.49 -4.73
C LEU A 33 5.47 -5.15 -4.67
N PHE A 34 4.64 -6.10 -4.25
CA PHE A 34 3.21 -5.87 -4.05
C PHE A 34 2.94 -4.78 -3.02
N LEU A 35 3.59 -4.82 -1.85
CA LEU A 35 3.45 -3.81 -0.82
C LEU A 35 3.90 -2.42 -1.30
N TYR A 36 4.98 -2.35 -2.08
CA TYR A 36 5.45 -1.10 -2.64
C TYR A 36 4.44 -0.48 -3.62
N ILE A 37 3.90 -1.28 -4.54
CA ILE A 37 2.92 -0.82 -5.53
C ILE A 37 1.60 -0.44 -4.86
N THR A 38 1.09 -1.29 -3.97
CA THR A 38 -0.17 -1.01 -3.24
C THR A 38 -0.06 0.20 -2.33
N GLY A 39 1.08 0.36 -1.63
CA GLY A 39 1.37 1.55 -0.85
C GLY A 39 1.46 2.81 -1.71
N TRP A 40 2.08 2.73 -2.90
CA TRP A 40 2.13 3.85 -3.84
C TRP A 40 0.72 4.25 -4.27
N ILE A 41 -0.10 3.30 -4.74
CA ILE A 41 -1.47 3.58 -5.18
C ILE A 41 -2.31 4.18 -4.05
N GLY A 42 -2.27 3.58 -2.86
CA GLY A 42 -3.02 4.05 -1.69
C GLY A 42 -2.59 5.45 -1.26
N TRP A 43 -1.30 5.73 -1.25
CA TRP A 43 -0.77 7.04 -0.86
C TRP A 43 -1.09 8.14 -1.89
N ALA A 44 -1.03 7.82 -3.17
CA ALA A 44 -1.42 8.73 -4.25
C ALA A 44 -2.90 9.14 -4.12
N GLY A 45 -3.79 8.15 -3.94
CA GLY A 45 -5.22 8.37 -3.75
C GLY A 45 -5.53 9.19 -2.49
N ARG A 46 -4.97 8.81 -1.34
CA ARG A 46 -5.13 9.56 -0.07
C ARG A 46 -4.65 11.01 -0.20
N SER A 47 -3.48 11.22 -0.78
CA SER A 47 -2.89 12.56 -0.95
C SER A 47 -3.71 13.43 -1.91
N TYR A 48 -4.36 12.82 -2.90
CA TYR A 48 -5.28 13.49 -3.81
C TYR A 48 -6.56 13.92 -3.09
N LEU A 49 -7.22 12.98 -2.38
CA LEU A 49 -8.44 13.24 -1.60
C LEU A 49 -8.21 14.36 -0.57
N GLN A 50 -7.11 14.31 0.18
CA GLN A 50 -6.75 15.36 1.14
C GLN A 50 -6.49 16.72 0.49
N ALA A 51 -6.03 16.76 -0.77
CA ALA A 51 -5.78 18.00 -1.49
C ALA A 51 -7.07 18.64 -2.01
N ILE A 52 -7.99 17.84 -2.56
CA ILE A 52 -9.27 18.34 -3.07
C ILE A 52 -10.24 18.73 -1.96
N GLN A 53 -10.17 18.08 -0.79
CA GLN A 53 -10.99 18.40 0.39
C GLN A 53 -10.82 19.85 0.85
N LYS A 54 -9.67 20.46 0.59
CA LYS A 54 -9.37 21.87 0.95
C LYS A 54 -9.89 22.87 -0.09
N GLY A 55 -10.43 22.40 -1.21
CA GLY A 55 -10.91 23.22 -2.32
C GLY A 55 -12.38 23.62 -2.20
N LYS A 56 -12.88 24.33 -3.22
CA LYS A 56 -14.31 24.56 -3.41
C LYS A 56 -14.91 23.36 -4.13
N ASN A 57 -16.02 22.82 -3.63
CA ASN A 57 -16.72 21.65 -4.17
C ASN A 57 -15.82 20.41 -4.32
N PRO A 58 -15.37 19.79 -3.22
CA PRO A 58 -14.54 18.59 -3.27
C PRO A 58 -15.20 17.43 -4.04
N GLU A 59 -16.53 17.30 -3.97
CA GLU A 59 -17.31 16.24 -4.61
C GLU A 59 -17.23 16.31 -6.15
N GLU A 60 -17.18 17.52 -6.70
CA GLU A 60 -17.03 17.72 -8.15
C GLU A 60 -15.66 17.23 -8.63
N LYS A 61 -14.61 17.42 -7.82
CA LYS A 61 -13.25 16.96 -8.13
C LYS A 61 -13.04 15.46 -7.91
N GLU A 62 -13.96 14.79 -7.23
CA GLU A 62 -13.97 13.32 -7.15
C GLU A 62 -14.52 12.69 -8.42
N VAL A 63 -15.51 13.33 -9.07
CA VAL A 63 -16.10 12.85 -10.32
C VAL A 63 -15.28 13.31 -11.53
N ILE A 64 -14.91 14.60 -11.55
CA ILE A 64 -14.09 15.22 -12.59
C ILE A 64 -12.68 15.37 -12.03
N ILE A 65 -11.87 14.34 -12.27
CA ILE A 65 -10.51 14.28 -11.73
C ILE A 65 -9.67 15.45 -12.28
N ASP A 66 -9.17 16.25 -11.34
CA ASP A 66 -8.10 17.23 -11.57
C ASP A 66 -6.79 16.51 -11.91
N VAL A 67 -6.61 16.20 -13.21
CA VAL A 67 -5.48 15.41 -13.74
C VAL A 67 -4.12 16.02 -13.38
N PRO A 68 -3.88 17.34 -13.48
CA PRO A 68 -2.60 17.94 -13.06
C PRO A 68 -2.26 17.68 -11.59
N VAL A 69 -3.23 17.84 -10.68
CA VAL A 69 -3.02 17.60 -9.25
C VAL A 69 -2.85 16.11 -8.98
N ALA A 70 -3.68 15.25 -9.57
CA ALA A 70 -3.59 13.80 -9.44
C ALA A 70 -2.21 13.28 -9.87
N PHE A 71 -1.69 13.74 -11.01
CA PHE A 71 -0.38 13.37 -11.50
C PHE A 71 0.75 13.83 -10.57
N SER A 72 0.68 15.07 -10.06
CA SER A 72 1.65 15.58 -9.09
C SER A 72 1.67 14.75 -7.80
N LYS A 73 0.49 14.41 -7.26
CA LYS A 73 0.38 13.56 -6.06
C LYS A 73 0.85 12.13 -6.30
N MET A 74 0.58 11.58 -7.48
CA MET A 74 1.06 10.26 -7.88
C MET A 74 2.59 10.22 -7.95
N LEU A 75 3.25 11.25 -8.50
CA LEU A 75 4.72 11.32 -8.51
C LEU A 75 5.31 11.40 -7.10
N MET A 76 4.70 12.20 -6.22
CA MET A 76 5.14 12.30 -4.82
C MET A 76 4.91 11.01 -4.03
N ALA A 77 3.90 10.22 -4.39
CA ALA A 77 3.62 8.95 -3.73
C ALA A 77 4.66 7.86 -3.99
N ALA A 78 5.62 8.05 -4.90
CA ALA A 78 6.76 7.14 -5.03
C ALA A 78 7.60 7.07 -3.73
N SER A 79 7.64 8.15 -2.95
CA SER A 79 8.31 8.18 -1.63
C SER A 79 7.36 7.89 -0.46
N TRP A 80 6.25 7.19 -0.71
CA TRP A 80 5.23 6.90 0.30
C TRP A 80 5.75 6.26 1.59
N PRO A 81 6.76 5.36 1.64
CA PRO A 81 7.16 4.74 2.91
C PRO A 81 7.75 5.78 3.87
N LEU A 82 8.51 6.73 3.33
CA LEU A 82 9.13 7.79 4.10
C LEU A 82 8.08 8.82 4.55
N LEU A 83 7.16 9.20 3.66
CA LEU A 83 6.08 10.14 3.98
C LEU A 83 5.10 9.56 5.00
N ALA A 84 4.74 8.28 4.84
CA ALA A 84 3.92 7.56 5.80
C ALA A 84 4.58 7.49 7.16
N PHE A 85 5.86 7.11 7.23
CA PHE A 85 6.59 7.08 8.50
C PHE A 85 6.63 8.47 9.16
N LYS A 86 6.90 9.52 8.39
CA LYS A 86 6.85 10.90 8.88
C LYS A 86 5.46 11.23 9.45
N GLU A 87 4.38 10.98 8.71
CA GLU A 87 3.02 11.28 9.15
C GLU A 87 2.55 10.46 10.36
N ILE A 88 3.05 9.23 10.51
CA ILE A 88 2.85 8.43 11.74
C ILE A 88 3.52 9.13 12.91
N THR A 89 4.77 9.58 12.76
CA THR A 89 5.51 10.23 13.84
C THR A 89 4.98 11.63 14.17
N THR A 90 4.38 12.35 13.21
CA THR A 90 3.77 13.66 13.44
C THR A 90 2.33 13.58 13.96
N GLY A 91 1.70 12.40 13.88
CA GLY A 91 0.31 12.20 14.27
C GLY A 91 -0.72 12.68 13.23
N GLU A 92 -0.28 13.07 12.04
CA GLU A 92 -1.17 13.49 10.92
C GLU A 92 -1.78 12.29 10.18
N MET A 93 -1.27 11.08 10.42
CA MET A 93 -1.75 9.88 9.73
C MET A 93 -3.15 9.43 10.17
N PHE A 94 -3.49 9.62 11.44
CA PHE A 94 -4.74 9.12 12.04
C PHE A 94 -5.58 10.29 12.57
N ALA A 95 -6.87 10.28 12.27
CA ALA A 95 -7.83 11.16 12.93
C ALA A 95 -7.99 10.73 14.40
N LYS A 96 -8.28 11.69 15.28
CA LYS A 96 -8.53 11.39 16.69
C LYS A 96 -9.93 10.79 16.87
N ASP A 97 -10.10 9.94 17.86
CA ASP A 97 -11.36 9.23 18.12
C ASP A 97 -12.55 10.19 18.38
N ASP A 98 -12.28 11.39 18.91
CA ASP A 98 -13.29 12.43 19.19
C ASP A 98 -13.72 13.23 17.95
N GLU A 99 -12.95 13.18 16.87
CA GLU A 99 -13.25 13.85 15.59
C GLU A 99 -13.98 12.91 14.60
N ILE A 100 -14.13 11.62 14.95
CA ILE A 100 -14.79 10.61 14.13
C ILE A 100 -16.25 10.46 14.56
N PRO A 101 -17.24 10.70 13.67
CA PRO A 101 -18.65 10.53 14.01
C PRO A 101 -18.96 9.06 14.29
N VAL A 102 -19.38 8.76 15.53
CA VAL A 102 -19.81 7.43 15.96
C VAL A 102 -21.34 7.37 16.03
N SER A 103 -21.91 6.20 15.72
CA SER A 103 -23.34 5.96 15.93
C SER A 103 -23.66 5.90 17.44
N PRO A 104 -24.89 6.27 17.86
CA PRO A 104 -25.33 6.02 19.24
C PRO A 104 -25.11 4.55 19.63
N ARG A 105 -24.66 4.32 20.87
CA ARG A 105 -24.42 3.00 21.46
C ARG A 105 -25.71 2.35 21.95
#